data_AF-A0A096BBK6-F1
#
_entry.id   AF-A0A096BBK6-F1
#
_cell.length_a   1.000
_cell.length_b   1.000
_cell.length_c   1.000
_cell.angle_alpha   90.00
_cell.angle_beta   90.00
_cell.angle_gamma   90.00
#
_symmetry.space_group_name_H-M   'P 1'
#
loop_
_entity.id
_entity.type
_entity.pdbx_description
1 polymer ?
#
loop_
_entity_poly.entity_id
_entity_poly.type
_entity_poly.pdbx_seq_one_letter_code
_entity_poly.pdbx_strand_id
1 'polypeptide(L)'
;MLFDDKRRALRRVLAGALLGMAACGLAAWGIGSFFIGSPSALVLELLNCGFPRGLEGVGIALSFALYALFGAEVGVATLPFAGDGSALVGRTLAHFALTAATVGLWVGLNFGVRETAAFLVPLALVYLLVWLGRWVGWYAEVSAIRERLGLAPGPSLFHWRETLPYVPFAALLCLLLPFVLRLCDAGDVPVLSGLLYPYLLLPVGAFCSALSLGKRQGFCPLYPVACAGFLFCFALLARLVSNVADTDMLPIAFLAALAGGLTGAALRRRRGGAGE
;
A
#
# COMPACT_ATOMS: atom_id res chain seq x y z
N MET A 1 -8.22 -1.30 -26.71
CA MET A 1 -8.78 -2.18 -25.67
C MET A 1 -7.83 -2.17 -24.47
N LEU A 2 -8.33 -2.12 -23.23
CA LEU A 2 -7.49 -1.91 -22.05
C LEU A 2 -6.66 -3.16 -21.66
N PHE A 3 -7.13 -4.36 -22.03
CA PHE A 3 -6.46 -5.63 -21.73
C PHE A 3 -6.61 -6.63 -22.88
N ASP A 4 -5.54 -7.39 -23.16
CA ASP A 4 -5.51 -8.39 -24.22
C ASP A 4 -6.26 -9.68 -23.83
N ASP A 5 -6.19 -10.09 -22.55
CA ASP A 5 -6.94 -11.25 -22.03
C ASP A 5 -8.18 -10.80 -21.23
N LYS A 6 -9.31 -10.71 -21.92
CA LYS A 6 -10.60 -10.29 -21.34
C LYS A 6 -11.10 -11.25 -20.25
N ARG A 7 -10.84 -12.56 -20.37
CA ARG A 7 -11.33 -13.56 -19.40
C ARG A 7 -10.56 -13.46 -18.09
N ARG A 8 -9.25 -13.28 -18.16
CA ARG A 8 -8.41 -13.03 -16.99
C ARG A 8 -8.77 -11.70 -16.34
N ALA A 9 -9.01 -10.65 -17.14
CA ALA A 9 -9.45 -9.36 -16.63
C ALA A 9 -10.76 -9.47 -15.86
N LEU A 10 -11.77 -10.14 -16.43
CA LEU A 10 -13.05 -10.36 -15.78
C LEU A 10 -12.91 -11.11 -14.44
N ARG A 11 -12.08 -12.16 -14.40
CA ARG A 11 -11.83 -12.91 -13.14
C ARG A 11 -11.22 -12.03 -12.05
N ARG A 12 -10.29 -11.14 -12.40
CA ARG A 12 -9.66 -10.21 -11.45
C ARG A 12 -10.63 -9.14 -10.98
N VAL A 13 -11.47 -8.60 -11.88
CA VAL A 13 -12.55 -7.68 -11.55
C VAL A 13 -13.53 -8.31 -10.57
N LEU A 14 -14.03 -9.52 -10.87
CA LEU A 14 -15.02 -10.20 -10.02
C LEU A 14 -14.44 -10.59 -8.66
N ALA A 15 -13.23 -11.16 -8.63
CA ALA A 15 -12.56 -11.47 -7.36
C ALA A 15 -12.32 -10.20 -6.54
N GLY A 16 -11.89 -9.12 -7.20
CA GLY A 16 -11.72 -7.82 -6.57
C GLY A 16 -13.03 -7.28 -5.98
N ALA A 17 -14.12 -7.33 -6.73
CA ALA A 17 -15.43 -6.86 -6.28
C ALA A 17 -15.94 -7.65 -5.05
N LEU A 18 -15.80 -8.97 -5.06
CA LEU A 18 -16.17 -9.82 -3.92
C LEU A 18 -15.33 -9.49 -2.68
N LEU A 19 -14.01 -9.31 -2.85
CA LEU A 19 -13.12 -8.92 -1.76
C LEU A 19 -13.44 -7.51 -1.24
N GLY A 20 -13.82 -6.59 -2.13
CA GLY A 20 -14.26 -5.24 -1.77
C GLY A 20 -15.51 -5.27 -0.89
N MET A 21 -16.53 -6.03 -1.30
CA MET A 21 -17.74 -6.21 -0.47
C MET A 21 -17.43 -6.87 0.87
N ALA A 22 -16.57 -7.90 0.89
CA ALA A 22 -16.15 -8.53 2.13
C ALA A 22 -15.40 -7.54 3.04
N ALA A 23 -14.54 -6.69 2.48
CA ALA A 23 -13.83 -5.66 3.22
C ALA A 23 -14.78 -4.61 3.81
N CYS A 24 -15.85 -4.23 3.08
CA CYS A 24 -16.91 -3.36 3.60
C CYS A 24 -17.59 -3.97 4.83
N GLY A 25 -18.00 -5.24 4.72
CA GLY A 25 -18.63 -5.97 5.82
C GLY A 25 -17.71 -6.15 7.03
N LEU A 26 -16.43 -6.46 6.80
CA LEU A 26 -15.42 -6.57 7.85
C LEU A 26 -15.11 -5.23 8.52
N ALA A 27 -15.06 -4.13 7.76
CA ALA A 27 -14.86 -2.80 8.31
C ALA A 27 -16.04 -2.39 9.19
N ALA A 28 -17.28 -2.62 8.71
CA ALA A 28 -18.49 -2.40 9.48
C ALA A 28 -18.51 -3.26 10.77
N TRP A 29 -18.20 -4.55 10.65
CA TRP A 29 -18.11 -5.45 11.81
C TRP A 29 -17.04 -5.02 12.81
N GLY A 30 -15.85 -4.65 12.32
CA GLY A 30 -14.75 -4.19 13.15
C GLY A 30 -15.12 -2.92 13.92
N ILE A 31 -15.61 -1.89 13.23
CA ILE A 31 -16.08 -0.66 13.88
C ILE A 31 -17.19 -0.95 14.90
N GLY A 32 -18.14 -1.81 14.54
CA GLY A 32 -19.20 -2.25 15.46
C GLY A 32 -18.71 -3.09 16.65
N SER A 33 -17.49 -3.64 16.60
CA SER A 33 -16.94 -4.49 17.67
C SER A 33 -15.92 -3.77 18.57
N PHE A 34 -15.25 -2.73 18.06
CA PHE A 34 -14.17 -2.02 18.78
C PHE A 34 -14.64 -0.81 19.60
N PHE A 35 -15.80 -0.21 19.30
CA PHE A 35 -16.29 0.98 20.00
C PHE A 35 -17.31 0.62 21.10
N ILE A 36 -17.05 1.08 22.33
CA ILE A 36 -17.89 0.86 23.54
C ILE A 36 -19.19 1.72 23.53
N GLY A 37 -19.42 2.52 22.48
CA GLY A 37 -20.66 3.30 22.27
C GLY A 37 -21.79 2.49 21.62
N SER A 38 -22.85 3.14 21.11
CA SER A 38 -23.91 2.45 20.36
C SER A 38 -23.36 1.96 19.01
N PRO A 39 -22.99 0.67 18.86
CA PRO A 39 -22.19 0.25 17.72
C PRO A 39 -23.00 0.29 16.41
N SER A 40 -24.33 0.29 16.51
CA SER A 40 -25.25 0.47 15.39
C SER A 40 -25.13 1.84 14.72
N ALA A 41 -24.90 2.92 15.47
CA ALA A 41 -24.90 4.28 14.91
C ALA A 41 -23.69 4.54 14.00
N LEU A 42 -22.50 4.16 14.44
CA LEU A 42 -21.24 4.28 13.68
C LEU A 42 -21.21 3.35 12.46
N VAL A 43 -21.78 2.15 12.59
CA VAL A 43 -21.94 1.22 11.47
C VAL A 43 -22.92 1.77 10.43
N LEU A 44 -24.00 2.40 10.88
CA LEU A 44 -24.91 3.13 10.00
C LEU A 44 -24.21 4.33 9.36
N GLU A 45 -23.42 5.13 10.07
CA GLU A 45 -22.66 6.24 9.47
C GLU A 45 -21.66 5.79 8.40
N LEU A 46 -21.07 4.60 8.54
CA LEU A 46 -20.15 4.03 7.55
C LEU A 46 -20.86 3.51 6.29
N LEU A 47 -22.07 2.97 6.46
CA LEU A 47 -22.78 2.23 5.41
C LEU A 47 -23.90 3.04 4.76
N ASN A 48 -24.47 4.02 5.43
CA ASN A 48 -25.75 4.61 5.03
C ASN A 48 -25.64 5.67 3.93
N CYS A 49 -24.44 6.10 3.53
CA CYS A 49 -24.22 7.10 2.47
C CYS A 49 -25.06 8.39 2.65
N GLY A 50 -25.36 8.78 3.89
CA GLY A 50 -26.16 9.99 4.19
C GLY A 50 -27.65 9.88 3.86
N PHE A 51 -28.19 8.69 3.60
CA PHE A 51 -29.62 8.52 3.31
C PHE A 51 -30.50 8.74 4.55
N PRO A 52 -31.72 9.29 4.40
CA PRO A 52 -32.63 9.52 5.52
C PRO A 52 -33.15 8.20 6.11
N ARG A 53 -33.55 8.25 7.38
CA ARG A 53 -34.18 7.11 8.07
C ARG A 53 -35.37 6.58 7.27
N GLY A 54 -35.44 5.27 7.10
CA GLY A 54 -36.42 4.57 6.26
C GLY A 54 -35.92 4.18 4.85
N LEU A 55 -34.83 4.79 4.37
CA LEU A 55 -34.12 4.39 3.14
C LEU A 55 -32.73 3.81 3.41
N GLU A 56 -32.45 3.42 4.65
CA GLU A 56 -31.14 2.96 5.10
C GLU A 56 -30.63 1.74 4.30
N GLY A 57 -31.55 0.85 3.90
CA GLY A 57 -31.22 -0.29 3.05
C GLY A 57 -30.64 0.11 1.68
N VAL A 58 -31.08 1.24 1.11
CA VAL A 58 -30.55 1.78 -0.14
C VAL A 58 -29.14 2.34 0.06
N GLY A 59 -28.93 3.07 1.16
CA GLY A 59 -27.63 3.58 1.56
C GLY A 59 -26.61 2.45 1.73
N ILE A 60 -26.97 1.42 2.51
CA ILE A 60 -26.14 0.23 2.74
C ILE A 60 -25.82 -0.47 1.40
N ALA A 61 -26.82 -0.70 0.54
CA ALA A 61 -26.60 -1.30 -0.76
C ALA A 61 -25.65 -0.48 -1.64
N LEU A 62 -25.76 0.86 -1.61
CA LEU A 62 -24.85 1.76 -2.31
C LEU A 62 -23.42 1.67 -1.76
N SER A 63 -23.24 1.60 -0.45
CA SER A 63 -21.91 1.40 0.16
C SER A 63 -21.25 0.10 -0.29
N PHE A 64 -22.00 -1.02 -0.27
CA PHE A 64 -21.49 -2.29 -0.79
C PHE A 64 -21.18 -2.22 -2.29
N ALA A 65 -21.98 -1.51 -3.08
CA ALA A 65 -21.72 -1.30 -4.51
C ALA A 65 -20.45 -0.47 -4.76
N LEU A 66 -20.23 0.60 -3.99
CA LEU A 66 -19.02 1.43 -4.07
C LEU A 66 -17.78 0.65 -3.63
N TYR A 67 -17.88 -0.16 -2.58
CA TYR A 67 -16.79 -1.07 -2.17
C TYR A 67 -16.55 -2.19 -3.18
N ALA A 68 -17.59 -2.71 -3.83
CA ALA A 68 -17.44 -3.66 -4.93
C ALA A 68 -16.71 -3.02 -6.12
N LEU A 69 -17.05 -1.78 -6.46
CA LEU A 69 -16.38 -1.02 -7.52
C LEU A 69 -14.92 -0.75 -7.17
N PHE A 70 -14.64 -0.27 -5.96
CA PHE A 70 -13.29 -0.07 -5.45
C PHE A 70 -12.48 -1.37 -5.48
N GLY A 71 -13.08 -2.48 -5.02
CA GLY A 71 -12.47 -3.80 -5.08
C GLY A 71 -12.18 -4.25 -6.52
N ALA A 72 -13.10 -4.00 -7.45
CA ALA A 72 -12.91 -4.28 -8.87
C ALA A 72 -11.73 -3.47 -9.45
N GLU A 73 -11.62 -2.18 -9.12
CA GLU A 73 -10.50 -1.33 -9.53
C GLU A 73 -9.17 -1.86 -8.98
N VAL A 74 -9.12 -2.26 -7.70
CA VAL A 74 -7.94 -2.92 -7.10
C VAL A 74 -7.61 -4.22 -7.82
N GLY A 75 -8.62 -5.02 -8.16
CA GLY A 75 -8.47 -6.25 -8.96
C GLY A 75 -7.84 -5.98 -10.32
N VAL A 76 -8.32 -4.95 -11.03
CA VAL A 76 -7.76 -4.49 -12.31
C VAL A 76 -6.31 -4.04 -12.17
N ALA A 77 -5.95 -3.38 -11.06
CA ALA A 77 -4.58 -2.93 -10.79
C ALA A 77 -3.56 -4.07 -10.70
N THR A 78 -4.01 -5.32 -10.52
CA THR A 78 -3.12 -6.49 -10.52
C THR A 78 -2.67 -6.94 -11.91
N LEU A 79 -3.19 -6.32 -12.97
CA LEU A 79 -2.83 -6.59 -14.36
C LEU A 79 -1.80 -5.57 -14.88
N PRO A 80 -0.97 -5.96 -15.85
CA PRO A 80 -0.08 -5.01 -16.52
C PRO A 80 -0.92 -3.96 -17.27
N PHE A 81 -0.63 -2.68 -17.02
CA PHE A 81 -1.41 -1.58 -17.62
C PHE A 81 -0.97 -1.24 -19.03
N ALA A 82 0.31 -1.17 -19.35
CA ALA A 82 0.82 -1.01 -20.72
C ALA A 82 2.31 -1.40 -20.79
N GLY A 83 2.79 -1.71 -21.99
CA GLY A 83 4.23 -1.90 -22.27
C GLY A 83 5.00 -0.60 -22.51
N ASP A 84 4.32 0.45 -23.00
CA ASP A 84 4.93 1.74 -23.33
C ASP A 84 4.79 2.76 -22.18
N GLY A 85 5.84 3.55 -21.95
CA GLY A 85 5.91 4.47 -20.78
C GLY A 85 4.82 5.53 -20.73
N SER A 86 4.52 6.20 -21.85
CA SER A 86 3.48 7.25 -21.89
C SER A 86 2.08 6.68 -21.70
N ALA A 87 1.77 5.56 -22.36
CA ALA A 87 0.51 4.84 -22.20
C ALA A 87 0.33 4.31 -20.77
N LEU A 88 1.42 3.87 -20.15
CA LEU A 88 1.43 3.42 -18.77
C LEU A 88 1.11 4.54 -17.79
N VAL A 89 1.74 5.71 -17.95
CA VAL A 89 1.44 6.90 -17.13
C VAL A 89 -0.02 7.30 -17.29
N GLY A 90 -0.52 7.41 -18.54
CA GLY A 90 -1.92 7.75 -18.80
C GLY A 90 -2.91 6.77 -18.19
N ARG A 91 -2.69 5.45 -18.33
CA ARG A 91 -3.56 4.42 -17.74
C ARG A 91 -3.47 4.38 -16.22
N THR A 92 -2.30 4.62 -15.64
CA THR A 92 -2.14 4.70 -14.17
C THR A 92 -2.86 5.92 -13.61
N LEU A 93 -2.75 7.08 -14.26
CA LEU A 93 -3.45 8.30 -13.86
C LEU A 93 -4.97 8.16 -14.02
N ALA A 94 -5.44 7.57 -15.12
CA ALA A 94 -6.86 7.30 -15.31
C ALA A 94 -7.41 6.34 -14.24
N HIS A 95 -6.66 5.28 -13.94
CA HIS A 95 -7.02 4.33 -12.88
C HIS A 95 -7.05 5.00 -11.51
N PHE A 96 -6.03 5.81 -11.18
CA PHE A 96 -6.01 6.61 -9.96
C PHE A 96 -7.20 7.58 -9.87
N ALA A 97 -7.53 8.30 -10.95
CA ALA A 97 -8.64 9.24 -10.96
C ALA A 97 -9.99 8.55 -10.74
N LEU A 98 -10.21 7.37 -11.35
CA LEU A 98 -11.41 6.56 -11.12
C LEU A 98 -11.49 6.09 -9.67
N THR A 99 -10.38 5.56 -9.13
CA THR A 99 -10.34 5.11 -7.73
C THR A 99 -10.51 6.25 -6.73
N ALA A 100 -9.92 7.40 -7.00
CA ALA A 100 -10.12 8.60 -6.20
C ALA A 100 -11.58 9.09 -6.28
N ALA A 101 -12.23 9.01 -7.44
CA ALA A 101 -13.65 9.35 -7.57
C ALA A 101 -14.55 8.38 -6.80
N THR A 102 -14.28 7.07 -6.89
CA THR A 102 -15.04 6.04 -6.17
C THR A 102 -14.91 6.20 -4.66
N VAL A 103 -13.68 6.35 -4.15
CA VAL A 103 -13.41 6.58 -2.72
C VAL A 103 -13.98 7.93 -2.28
N GLY A 104 -13.74 8.99 -3.04
CA GLY A 104 -14.21 10.34 -2.73
C GLY A 104 -15.73 10.45 -2.70
N LEU A 105 -16.43 9.74 -3.59
CA LEU A 105 -17.89 9.66 -3.56
C LEU A 105 -18.37 8.95 -2.29
N TRP A 106 -17.79 7.80 -1.94
CA TRP A 106 -18.16 7.09 -0.72
C TRP A 106 -17.91 7.93 0.55
N VAL A 107 -16.74 8.57 0.65
CA VAL A 107 -16.41 9.43 1.80
C VAL A 107 -17.30 10.66 1.85
N GLY A 108 -17.51 11.32 0.72
CA GLY A 108 -18.35 12.51 0.63
C GLY A 108 -19.80 12.26 1.05
N LEU A 109 -20.33 11.07 0.73
CA LEU A 109 -21.69 10.65 1.12
C LEU A 109 -21.81 10.28 2.60
N ASN A 110 -20.78 9.69 3.22
CA ASN A 110 -20.84 9.21 4.60
C ASN A 110 -20.33 10.23 5.64
N PHE A 111 -19.23 10.93 5.32
CA PHE A 111 -18.51 11.81 6.25
C PHE A 111 -18.47 13.28 5.79
N GLY A 112 -18.92 13.56 4.57
CA GLY A 112 -18.91 14.90 3.98
C GLY A 112 -17.63 15.24 3.22
N VAL A 113 -17.72 16.30 2.39
CA VAL A 113 -16.65 16.69 1.45
C VAL A 113 -15.37 17.14 2.17
N ARG A 114 -15.48 17.74 3.37
CA ARG A 114 -14.33 18.22 4.13
C ARG A 114 -13.37 17.09 4.52
N GLU A 115 -13.92 15.94 4.88
CA GLU A 115 -13.15 14.77 5.32
C GLU A 115 -12.58 13.95 4.15
N THR A 116 -12.94 14.29 2.90
CA THR A 116 -12.50 13.56 1.70
C THR A 116 -10.98 13.59 1.53
N ALA A 117 -10.33 14.70 1.88
CA ALA A 117 -8.87 14.82 1.79
C ALA A 117 -8.14 13.80 2.69
N ALA A 118 -8.69 13.50 3.87
CA ALA A 118 -8.11 12.55 4.81
C ALA A 118 -8.06 11.12 4.27
N PHE A 119 -8.85 10.79 3.24
CA PHE A 119 -8.84 9.49 2.57
C PHE A 119 -8.09 9.53 1.23
N LEU A 120 -8.24 10.61 0.45
CA LEU A 120 -7.60 10.73 -0.85
C LEU A 120 -6.08 10.91 -0.76
N VAL A 121 -5.58 11.60 0.27
CA VAL A 121 -4.13 11.78 0.47
C VAL A 121 -3.44 10.44 0.78
N PRO A 122 -3.90 9.63 1.77
CA PRO A 122 -3.37 8.28 1.98
C PRO A 122 -3.47 7.40 0.73
N LEU A 123 -4.59 7.46 0.00
CA LEU A 123 -4.78 6.71 -1.25
C LEU A 123 -3.70 7.08 -2.28
N ALA A 124 -3.43 8.37 -2.47
CA ALA A 124 -2.39 8.85 -3.38
C ALA A 124 -0.99 8.36 -2.97
N LEU A 125 -0.69 8.34 -1.67
CA LEU A 125 0.59 7.83 -1.16
C LEU A 125 0.74 6.33 -1.38
N VAL A 126 -0.32 5.54 -1.19
CA VAL A 126 -0.33 4.10 -1.51
C VAL A 126 -0.11 3.88 -3.00
N TYR A 127 -0.73 4.68 -3.88
CA TYR A 127 -0.46 4.63 -5.31
C TYR A 127 0.99 4.94 -5.64
N LEU A 128 1.57 5.96 -4.99
CA LEU A 128 2.97 6.31 -5.18
C LEU A 128 3.91 5.19 -4.70
N LEU A 129 3.60 4.52 -3.59
CA LEU A 129 4.33 3.34 -3.12
C LEU A 129 4.27 2.20 -4.14
N VAL A 130 3.07 1.87 -4.64
CA VAL A 130 2.91 0.83 -5.66
C VAL A 130 3.67 1.18 -6.93
N TRP A 131 3.64 2.45 -7.35
CA TRP A 131 4.36 2.95 -8.50
C TRP A 131 5.88 2.84 -8.32
N LEU A 132 6.41 3.25 -7.16
CA LEU A 132 7.83 3.07 -6.83
C LEU A 132 8.23 1.59 -6.82
N GLY A 133 7.39 0.71 -6.26
CA GLY A 133 7.62 -0.73 -6.28
C GLY A 133 7.73 -1.28 -7.72
N ARG A 134 6.89 -0.79 -8.64
CA ARG A 134 6.98 -1.12 -10.08
C ARG A 134 8.24 -0.55 -10.73
N TRP A 135 8.58 0.70 -10.41
CA TRP A 135 9.81 1.35 -10.89
C TRP A 135 11.07 0.59 -10.48
N VAL A 136 11.12 0.09 -9.23
CA VAL A 136 12.20 -0.80 -8.77
C VAL A 136 12.21 -2.13 -9.53
N GLY A 137 11.05 -2.61 -9.97
CA GLY A 137 10.90 -3.68 -10.96
C GLY A 137 11.67 -3.40 -12.23
N TRP A 138 11.35 -2.29 -12.91
CA TRP A 138 11.98 -1.90 -14.17
C TRP A 138 13.49 -1.64 -14.02
N TYR A 139 13.91 -1.01 -12.93
CA TYR A 139 15.34 -0.79 -12.68
C TYR A 139 16.12 -2.11 -12.65
N ALA A 140 15.54 -3.16 -12.04
CA ALA A 140 16.17 -4.48 -12.01
C ALA A 140 16.14 -5.18 -13.38
N GLU A 141 15.10 -4.99 -14.19
CA GLU A 141 15.06 -5.50 -15.57
C GLU A 141 16.17 -4.86 -16.42
N VAL A 142 16.36 -3.54 -16.32
CA VAL A 142 17.45 -2.82 -16.97
C VAL A 142 18.82 -3.33 -16.49
N SER A 143 18.95 -3.57 -15.18
CA SER A 143 20.18 -4.13 -14.61
C SER A 143 20.47 -5.54 -15.15
N ALA A 144 19.46 -6.38 -15.29
CA ALA A 144 19.60 -7.72 -15.87
C ALA A 144 19.97 -7.69 -17.37
N ILE A 145 19.43 -6.73 -18.14
CA ILE A 145 19.84 -6.51 -19.53
C ILE A 145 21.32 -6.10 -19.59
N ARG A 146 21.73 -5.16 -18.74
CA ARG A 146 23.12 -4.68 -18.65
C ARG A 146 24.07 -5.82 -18.29
N GLU A 147 23.67 -6.72 -17.41
CA GLU A 147 24.43 -7.94 -17.06
C GLU A 147 24.60 -8.87 -18.26
N ARG A 148 23.52 -9.15 -19.01
CA ARG A 148 23.59 -9.97 -20.23
C ARG A 148 24.45 -9.37 -21.33
N LEU A 149 24.60 -8.05 -21.35
CA LEU A 149 25.47 -7.33 -22.28
C LEU A 149 26.94 -7.25 -21.81
N GLY A 150 27.28 -7.86 -20.66
CA GLY A 150 28.63 -7.80 -20.10
C GLY A 150 28.99 -6.42 -19.53
N LEU A 151 28.00 -5.54 -19.34
CA LEU A 151 28.19 -4.18 -18.83
C LEU A 151 28.00 -4.10 -17.31
N ALA A 152 27.69 -5.21 -16.64
CA ALA A 152 27.40 -5.22 -15.21
C ALA A 152 28.66 -4.90 -14.38
N PRO A 153 28.55 -3.98 -13.40
CA PRO A 153 29.57 -3.86 -12.38
C PRO A 153 29.55 -5.11 -11.51
N GLY A 154 30.71 -5.58 -11.05
CA GLY A 154 30.79 -6.69 -10.10
C GLY A 154 30.01 -6.44 -8.80
N PRO A 155 29.76 -7.50 -8.00
CA PRO A 155 28.94 -7.44 -6.79
C PRO A 155 29.48 -6.38 -5.82
N SER A 156 28.60 -5.53 -5.31
CA SER A 156 28.99 -4.46 -4.39
C SER A 156 29.07 -4.95 -2.94
N LEU A 157 29.97 -4.35 -2.14
CA LEU A 157 30.07 -4.66 -0.71
C LEU A 157 28.71 -4.44 -0.02
N PHE A 158 28.24 -5.43 0.74
CA PHE A 158 26.92 -5.41 1.40
C PHE A 158 25.72 -5.15 0.49
N HIS A 159 25.87 -5.30 -0.83
CA HIS A 159 24.83 -5.04 -1.82
C HIS A 159 24.28 -3.59 -1.77
N TRP A 160 25.13 -2.60 -1.47
CA TRP A 160 24.68 -1.20 -1.33
C TRP A 160 24.15 -0.61 -2.64
N ARG A 161 24.81 -0.93 -3.77
CA ARG A 161 24.37 -0.46 -5.10
C ARG A 161 23.02 -1.06 -5.48
N GLU A 162 22.80 -2.30 -5.08
CA GLU A 162 21.61 -3.08 -5.32
C GLU A 162 20.46 -2.67 -4.40
N THR A 163 20.77 -2.15 -3.22
CA THR A 163 19.81 -1.58 -2.25
C THR A 163 19.38 -0.17 -2.65
N LEU A 164 20.24 0.60 -3.32
CA LEU A 164 20.02 2.01 -3.68
C LEU A 164 18.67 2.28 -4.37
N PRO A 165 18.19 1.47 -5.34
CA PRO A 165 16.88 1.68 -5.97
C PRO A 165 15.70 1.52 -5.00
N TYR A 166 15.87 0.78 -3.91
CA TYR A 166 14.82 0.60 -2.90
C TYR A 166 14.80 1.73 -1.86
N VAL A 167 15.84 2.59 -1.81
CA VAL A 167 15.93 3.69 -0.83
C VAL A 167 14.78 4.70 -0.96
N PRO A 168 14.37 5.16 -2.16
CA PRO A 168 13.21 6.05 -2.30
C PRO A 168 11.91 5.40 -1.81
N PHE A 169 11.72 4.10 -2.05
CA PHE A 169 10.57 3.37 -1.53
C PHE A 169 10.60 3.30 0.00
N ALA A 170 11.75 2.99 0.59
CA ALA A 170 11.93 2.96 2.04
C ALA A 170 11.71 4.35 2.67
N ALA A 171 12.23 5.42 2.05
CA ALA A 171 12.01 6.79 2.51
C ALA A 171 10.52 7.18 2.43
N LEU A 172 9.82 6.84 1.34
CA LEU A 172 8.39 7.07 1.23
C LEU A 172 7.63 6.31 2.31
N LEU A 173 7.91 5.02 2.49
CA LEU A 173 7.22 4.16 3.45
C LEU A 173 7.51 4.56 4.91
N CYS A 174 8.77 4.79 5.26
CA CYS A 174 9.23 4.88 6.66
C CYS A 174 9.34 6.31 7.17
N LEU A 175 9.44 7.32 6.29
CA LEU A 175 9.60 8.72 6.66
C LEU A 175 8.41 9.58 6.22
N LEU A 176 8.11 9.61 4.90
CA LEU A 176 7.09 10.52 4.39
C LEU A 176 5.66 10.07 4.71
N LEU A 177 5.36 8.78 4.52
CA LEU A 177 4.04 8.22 4.77
C LEU A 177 3.56 8.46 6.21
N PRO A 178 4.28 8.07 7.28
CA PRO A 178 3.79 8.31 8.64
C PRO A 178 3.61 9.80 8.96
N PHE A 179 4.47 10.66 8.42
CA PHE A 179 4.35 12.11 8.58
C PHE A 179 3.06 12.65 7.96
N VAL A 180 2.78 12.29 6.70
CA VAL A 180 1.57 12.76 6.02
C VAL A 180 0.31 12.14 6.61
N LEU A 181 0.34 10.86 7.01
CA LEU A 181 -0.80 10.22 7.67
C LEU A 181 -1.16 10.91 8.99
N ARG A 182 -0.16 11.36 9.76
CA ARG A 182 -0.39 12.15 10.99
C ARG A 182 -1.05 13.50 10.71
N LEU A 183 -0.76 14.13 9.57
CA LEU A 183 -1.44 15.37 9.16
C LEU A 183 -2.89 15.13 8.72
N CYS A 184 -3.22 13.89 8.31
CA CYS A 184 -4.56 13.49 7.91
C CYS A 184 -5.37 12.83 9.05
N ASP A 185 -4.76 12.57 10.20
CA ASP A 185 -5.46 11.97 11.33
C ASP A 185 -6.48 12.93 11.93
N ALA A 186 -7.59 12.37 12.39
CA ALA A 186 -8.56 13.11 13.19
C ALA A 186 -7.96 13.46 14.56
N GLY A 187 -8.38 14.60 15.13
CA GLY A 187 -7.79 15.15 16.36
C GLY A 187 -8.06 14.34 17.62
N ASP A 188 -9.00 13.41 17.59
CA ASP A 188 -9.45 12.58 18.70
C ASP A 188 -8.76 11.20 18.72
N VAL A 189 -8.62 10.53 17.56
CA VAL A 189 -7.99 9.21 17.46
C VAL A 189 -7.10 9.12 16.21
N PRO A 190 -5.79 8.83 16.34
CA PRO A 190 -4.89 8.69 15.20
C PRO A 190 -5.06 7.31 14.52
N VAL A 191 -6.16 7.12 13.78
CA VAL A 191 -6.47 5.86 13.10
C VAL A 191 -5.47 5.54 11.99
N LEU A 192 -5.04 6.54 11.22
CA LEU A 192 -4.13 6.36 10.09
C LEU A 192 -2.70 6.14 10.56
N SER A 193 -2.14 7.07 11.35
CA SER A 193 -0.75 6.97 11.79
C SER A 193 -0.55 6.05 13.00
N GLY A 194 -1.56 5.88 13.85
CA GLY A 194 -1.47 5.10 15.09
C GLY A 194 -1.97 3.65 14.98
N LEU A 195 -2.84 3.33 14.01
CA LEU A 195 -3.34 1.96 13.81
C LEU A 195 -2.99 1.39 12.43
N LEU A 196 -3.47 2.02 11.36
CA LEU A 196 -3.35 1.46 10.01
C LEU A 196 -1.89 1.37 9.56
N TYR A 197 -1.11 2.43 9.79
CA TYR A 197 0.29 2.46 9.40
C TYR A 197 1.16 1.44 10.15
N PRO A 198 1.26 1.46 11.49
CA PRO A 198 2.19 0.58 12.22
C PRO A 198 1.85 -0.89 12.08
N TYR A 199 0.57 -1.24 12.02
CA TYR A 199 0.14 -2.65 12.08
C TYR A 199 -0.15 -3.27 10.71
N LEU A 200 -0.34 -2.47 9.65
CA LEU A 200 -0.61 -2.99 8.32
C LEU A 200 0.37 -2.46 7.28
N LEU A 201 0.42 -1.15 7.04
CA LEU A 201 1.20 -0.60 5.92
C LEU A 201 2.70 -0.79 6.10
N LEU A 202 3.21 -0.50 7.29
CA LEU A 202 4.62 -0.63 7.63
C LEU A 202 5.13 -2.08 7.53
N PRO A 203 4.54 -3.07 8.23
CA PRO A 203 5.03 -4.44 8.18
C PRO A 203 4.86 -5.06 6.79
N VAL A 204 3.73 -4.85 6.11
CA VAL A 204 3.49 -5.40 4.76
C VAL A 204 4.42 -4.75 3.74
N GLY A 205 4.57 -3.41 3.79
CA GLY A 205 5.43 -2.66 2.89
C GLY A 205 6.90 -3.03 3.06
N ALA A 206 7.39 -3.08 4.30
CA ALA A 206 8.77 -3.42 4.62
C ALA A 206 9.09 -4.88 4.24
N PHE A 207 8.19 -5.81 4.57
CA PHE A 207 8.35 -7.22 4.21
C PHE A 207 8.37 -7.42 2.69
N CYS A 208 7.38 -6.90 1.95
CA CYS A 208 7.24 -7.14 0.51
C CYS A 208 8.42 -6.54 -0.29
N SER A 209 8.85 -5.34 0.08
CA SER A 209 9.97 -4.67 -0.56
C SER A 209 11.29 -5.41 -0.29
N ALA A 210 11.55 -5.83 0.94
CA ALA A 210 12.72 -6.63 1.28
C ALA A 210 12.69 -8.02 0.65
N LEU A 211 11.52 -8.66 0.58
CA LEU A 211 11.31 -9.94 -0.12
C LEU A 211 11.65 -9.82 -1.61
N SER A 212 11.20 -8.75 -2.25
CA SER A 212 11.53 -8.47 -3.66
C SER A 212 13.04 -8.32 -3.86
N LEU A 213 13.71 -7.54 -3.00
CA LEU A 213 15.17 -7.36 -3.04
C LEU A 213 15.89 -8.70 -2.81
N GLY A 214 15.50 -9.44 -1.77
CA GLY A 214 16.07 -10.73 -1.39
C GLY A 214 15.99 -11.78 -2.50
N LYS A 215 14.86 -11.84 -3.21
CA LYS A 215 14.67 -12.77 -4.34
C LYS A 215 15.60 -12.49 -5.52
N ARG A 216 16.01 -11.24 -5.70
CA ARG A 216 16.84 -10.80 -6.84
C ARG A 216 18.32 -10.92 -6.51
N GLN A 217 18.72 -10.34 -5.37
CA GLN A 217 20.12 -10.08 -5.04
C GLN A 217 20.64 -10.93 -3.87
N GLY A 218 19.78 -11.72 -3.25
CA GLY A 218 20.11 -12.41 -2.00
C GLY A 218 20.01 -11.47 -0.80
N PHE A 219 20.58 -11.86 0.34
CA PHE A 219 20.42 -11.12 1.57
C PHE A 219 21.15 -9.75 1.52
N CYS A 220 20.39 -8.67 1.66
CA CYS A 220 20.87 -7.29 1.62
C CYS A 220 20.69 -6.64 3.01
N PRO A 221 21.70 -6.68 3.90
CA PRO A 221 21.56 -6.22 5.29
C PRO A 221 21.33 -4.71 5.41
N LEU A 222 21.71 -3.93 4.40
CA LEU A 222 21.53 -2.48 4.39
C LEU A 222 20.07 -2.06 4.30
N TYR A 223 19.19 -2.88 3.73
CA TYR A 223 17.79 -2.49 3.52
C TYR A 223 16.99 -2.43 4.84
N PRO A 224 17.04 -3.44 5.74
CA PRO A 224 16.43 -3.32 7.08
C PRO A 224 17.00 -2.16 7.88
N VAL A 225 18.32 -1.91 7.79
CA VAL A 225 18.98 -0.78 8.45
C VAL A 225 18.48 0.55 7.91
N ALA A 226 18.30 0.68 6.59
CA ALA A 226 17.75 1.88 5.98
C ALA A 226 16.29 2.14 6.43
N CYS A 227 15.45 1.11 6.48
CA CYS A 227 14.06 1.23 6.97
C CYS A 227 14.03 1.71 8.43
N ALA A 228 14.83 1.09 9.31
CA ALA A 228 14.94 1.50 10.70
C ALA A 228 15.52 2.92 10.85
N GLY A 229 16.52 3.28 10.04
CA GLY A 229 17.14 4.60 10.03
C GLY A 229 16.16 5.70 9.61
N PHE A 230 15.37 5.48 8.55
CA PHE A 230 14.33 6.43 8.13
C PHE A 230 13.24 6.61 9.19
N LEU A 231 12.83 5.53 9.86
CA LEU A 231 11.90 5.60 10.99
C LEU A 231 12.50 6.30 12.20
N PHE A 232 13.78 6.11 12.46
CA PHE A 232 14.48 6.86 13.50
C PHE A 232 14.50 8.35 13.19
N CYS A 233 14.80 8.73 11.95
CA CYS A 233 14.69 10.13 11.50
C CYS A 233 13.26 10.66 11.64
N PHE A 234 12.24 9.87 11.27
CA PHE A 234 10.84 10.22 11.51
C PHE A 234 10.57 10.43 13.00
N ALA A 235 10.97 9.51 13.87
CA ALA A 235 10.75 9.61 15.31
C ALA A 235 11.41 10.86 15.92
N LEU A 236 12.60 11.24 15.44
CA LEU A 236 13.24 12.50 15.84
C LEU A 236 12.44 13.71 15.37
N LEU A 237 12.03 13.75 14.10
CA LEU A 237 11.22 14.84 13.55
C LEU A 237 9.87 14.95 14.26
N ALA A 238 9.23 13.81 14.51
CA ALA A 238 7.99 13.68 15.23
C ALA A 238 8.14 14.18 16.67
N ARG A 239 9.24 13.88 17.36
CA ARG A 239 9.55 14.42 18.69
C ARG A 239 9.78 15.93 18.71
N LEU A 240 10.34 16.50 17.64
CA LEU A 240 10.47 17.95 17.52
C LEU A 240 9.12 18.65 17.39
N VAL A 241 8.14 18.01 16.73
CA VAL A 241 6.83 18.60 16.42
C VAL A 241 5.74 18.21 17.43
N SER A 242 5.89 17.06 18.10
CA SER A 242 4.89 16.45 18.98
C SER A 242 5.58 15.58 20.06
N ASN A 243 5.05 15.54 21.29
CA ASN A 243 5.65 14.73 22.37
C ASN A 243 5.29 13.22 22.30
N VAL A 244 5.07 12.68 21.10
CA VAL A 244 4.61 11.30 20.90
C VAL A 244 5.80 10.36 20.75
N ALA A 245 5.75 9.22 21.45
CA ALA A 245 6.79 8.20 21.39
C ALA A 245 6.47 7.14 20.33
N ASP A 246 6.93 7.36 19.10
CA ASP A 246 6.72 6.43 17.96
C ASP A 246 7.84 5.38 17.83
N THR A 247 8.59 5.13 18.91
CA THR A 247 9.76 4.24 18.90
C THR A 247 9.42 2.78 18.65
N ASP A 248 8.18 2.36 18.93
CA ASP A 248 7.72 0.98 18.75
C ASP A 248 7.63 0.58 17.27
N MET A 249 7.60 1.56 16.36
CA MET A 249 7.60 1.31 14.91
C MET A 249 8.96 0.83 14.40
N LEU A 250 10.07 1.21 15.05
CA LEU A 250 11.42 0.80 14.65
C LEU A 250 11.59 -0.73 14.61
N PRO A 251 11.30 -1.48 15.70
CA PRO A 251 11.44 -2.93 15.68
C PRO A 251 10.49 -3.59 14.67
N ILE A 252 9.28 -3.06 14.49
CA ILE A 252 8.32 -3.59 13.49
C ILE A 252 8.92 -3.52 12.09
N ALA A 253 9.41 -2.35 11.69
CA ALA A 253 9.99 -2.16 10.35
C ALA A 253 11.25 -3.00 10.15
N PHE A 254 12.15 -3.01 11.14
CA PHE A 254 13.39 -3.76 11.08
C PHE A 254 13.13 -5.27 10.94
N LEU A 255 12.27 -5.82 11.81
CA LEU A 255 11.96 -7.25 11.82
C LEU A 255 11.19 -7.67 10.56
N ALA A 256 10.22 -6.86 10.11
CA ALA A 256 9.48 -7.14 8.88
C ALA A 256 10.41 -7.12 7.64
N ALA A 257 11.28 -6.11 7.52
CA ALA A 257 12.26 -6.03 6.44
C ALA A 257 13.28 -7.19 6.52
N LEU A 258 13.76 -7.54 7.72
CA LEU A 258 14.68 -8.65 7.92
C LEU A 258 14.05 -9.97 7.50
N ALA A 259 12.83 -10.25 7.98
CA ALA A 259 12.07 -11.45 7.63
C ALA A 259 11.81 -11.54 6.12
N GLY A 260 11.42 -10.43 5.49
CA GLY A 260 11.23 -10.36 4.03
C GLY A 260 12.52 -10.66 3.27
N GLY A 261 13.61 -10.01 3.63
CA GLY A 261 14.92 -10.18 3.00
C GLY A 261 15.47 -11.60 3.13
N LEU A 262 15.38 -12.20 4.32
CA LEU A 262 15.78 -13.59 4.56
C LEU A 262 14.93 -14.58 3.77
N THR A 263 13.61 -14.39 3.78
CA THR A 263 12.67 -15.23 3.01
C THR A 263 12.98 -15.15 1.52
N GLY A 264 13.25 -13.94 1.01
CA GLY A 264 13.59 -13.74 -0.40
C GLY A 264 14.90 -14.41 -0.79
N ALA A 265 15.92 -14.28 0.05
CA ALA A 265 17.22 -14.92 -0.16
C ALA A 265 17.11 -16.46 -0.13
N ALA A 266 16.31 -17.01 0.79
CA ALA A 266 16.05 -18.45 0.87
C ALA A 266 15.34 -18.97 -0.39
N LEU A 267 14.33 -18.25 -0.90
CA LEU A 267 13.65 -18.59 -2.14
C LEU A 267 14.56 -18.52 -3.36
N ARG A 268 15.52 -17.58 -3.39
CA ARG A 268 16.54 -17.49 -4.44
C ARG A 268 17.46 -18.72 -4.43
N ARG A 269 17.95 -19.12 -3.25
CA ARG A 269 18.81 -20.31 -3.08
C ARG A 269 18.13 -21.59 -3.54
N ARG A 270 16.85 -21.79 -3.18
CA ARG A 270 16.08 -22.97 -3.62
C ARG A 270 15.92 -23.05 -5.14
N ARG A 271 15.83 -21.91 -5.83
CA ARG A 271 15.73 -21.87 -7.29
C ARG A 271 17.09 -22.10 -7.97
N GLY A 272 18.18 -21.65 -7.34
CA GLY A 272 19.54 -21.90 -7.83
C GLY A 272 19.99 -23.34 -7.68
N GLY A 273 19.62 -24.01 -6.58
CA GLY A 273 19.97 -25.42 -6.33
C GLY A 273 19.04 -26.46 -6.95
N ALA A 274 18.05 -26.06 -7.75
CA ALA A 274 17.16 -26.98 -8.48
C ALA A 274 17.56 -27.14 -9.96
N GLY A 275 18.73 -26.62 -10.35
CA GLY A 275 19.29 -26.71 -11.70
C GLY A 275 20.69 -27.33 -11.73
N GLU A 276 21.07 -28.03 -10.66
CA GLU A 276 22.25 -28.92 -10.61
C GLU A 276 21.80 -30.39 -10.66
#